data_AF-A0A0K2ZNI4-F1
#
_entry.id   AF-A0A0K2ZNI4-F1
#
_cell.length_a   1.000
_cell.length_b   1.000
_cell.length_c   1.000
_cell.angle_alpha   90.00
_cell.angle_beta   90.00
_cell.angle_gamma   90.00
#
_symmetry.space_group_name_H-M   'P 1'
#
loop_
_entity.id
_entity.type
_entity.pdbx_description
1 polymer ?
#
loop_
_entity_poly.entity_id
_entity_poly.type
_entity_poly.pdbx_seq_one_letter_code
_entity_poly.pdbx_strand_id
1 'polypeptide(L)'
;MSLLPALFAWTWPQGIDWLWLLATGLFGTLGQLLWTRALRIGEVSALTPISFVQLPFVAVFGWWLFDEAPDRWTVLGALIIIGANTYIAQREALLARRAASAAATAAAKPGE
;
A
#
# COMPACT_ATOMS: atom_id res chain seq x y z
N MET A 1 -4.12 17.95 18.18
CA MET A 1 -5.20 18.70 18.88
C MET A 1 -6.34 17.75 19.23
N SER A 2 -6.12 16.77 20.11
CA SER A 2 -7.15 15.82 20.58
C SER A 2 -7.22 15.72 22.11
N LEU A 3 -6.33 16.42 22.83
CA LEU A 3 -6.19 16.31 24.28
C LEU A 3 -7.38 16.94 25.04
N LEU A 4 -7.98 17.99 24.49
CA LEU A 4 -9.17 18.65 25.04
C LEU A 4 -10.42 17.75 25.02
N PRO A 5 -10.85 17.15 23.90
CA PRO A 5 -12.01 16.24 23.90
C PRO A 5 -11.73 14.91 24.63
N ALA A 6 -10.48 14.43 24.61
CA ALA A 6 -10.11 13.19 25.30
C ALA A 6 -10.28 13.27 26.82
N LEU A 7 -10.11 14.45 27.44
CA LEU A 7 -10.35 14.64 28.87
C LEU A 7 -11.82 14.52 29.28
N PHE A 8 -12.76 14.84 28.37
CA PHE A 8 -14.20 14.80 28.65
C PHE A 8 -14.89 13.50 28.23
N ALA A 9 -14.33 12.77 27.27
CA ALA A 9 -14.91 11.54 26.72
C ALA A 9 -14.00 10.32 26.89
N TRP A 10 -13.07 10.35 27.86
CA TRP A 10 -12.17 9.22 28.12
C TRP A 10 -12.98 7.99 28.52
N THR A 11 -12.97 6.99 27.65
CA THR A 11 -13.55 5.67 27.91
C THR A 11 -12.41 4.68 28.01
N TRP A 12 -12.39 3.91 29.09
CA TRP A 12 -11.42 2.83 29.22
C TRP A 12 -11.78 1.72 28.23
N PRO A 13 -10.82 1.20 27.42
CA PRO A 13 -11.07 0.09 26.53
C PRO A 13 -11.56 -1.12 27.33
N GLN A 14 -12.64 -1.77 26.91
CA GLN A 14 -13.20 -2.93 27.63
C GLN A 14 -13.24 -4.16 26.73
N GLY A 15 -12.86 -5.32 27.28
CA GLY A 15 -12.94 -6.60 26.59
C GLY A 15 -12.12 -6.66 25.30
N ILE A 16 -12.81 -6.73 24.16
CA ILE A 16 -12.22 -6.93 22.83
C ILE A 16 -11.44 -5.71 22.32
N ASP A 17 -11.70 -4.51 22.87
CA ASP A 17 -11.01 -3.28 22.45
C ASP A 17 -9.50 -3.36 22.67
N TRP A 18 -9.06 -4.07 23.72
CA TRP A 18 -7.64 -4.31 23.98
C TRP A 18 -6.98 -5.13 22.87
N LEU A 19 -7.70 -6.10 22.31
CA LEU A 19 -7.20 -6.90 21.20
C LEU A 19 -7.05 -6.05 19.95
N TRP A 20 -8.01 -5.18 19.64
CA TRP A 20 -7.92 -4.23 18.53
C TRP A 20 -6.79 -3.22 18.74
N LEU A 21 -6.59 -2.70 19.94
CA LEU A 21 -5.48 -1.81 20.27
C LEU A 21 -4.12 -2.49 20.06
N LEU A 22 -3.95 -3.73 20.53
CA LEU A 22 -2.74 -4.50 20.29
C LEU A 22 -2.54 -4.81 18.80
N ALA A 23 -3.61 -5.19 18.09
CA ALA A 23 -3.55 -5.47 16.67
C ALA A 23 -3.12 -4.22 15.88
N THR A 24 -3.76 -3.07 16.11
CA THR A 24 -3.40 -1.83 15.40
C THR A 24 -1.97 -1.39 15.68
N GLY A 25 -1.50 -1.51 16.94
CA GLY A 25 -0.12 -1.23 17.31
C GLY A 25 0.87 -2.18 16.63
N LEU A 26 0.57 -3.48 16.60
CA LEU A 26 1.43 -4.48 15.97
C LEU A 26 1.48 -4.33 14.46
N PHE A 27 0.33 -4.26 13.78
CA PHE A 27 0.25 -4.09 12.33
C PHE A 27 0.81 -2.75 11.87
N GLY A 28 0.56 -1.66 12.61
CA GLY A 28 1.14 -0.36 12.33
C GLY A 28 2.66 -0.38 12.42
N THR A 29 3.20 -0.95 13.49
CA THR A 29 4.66 -1.08 13.68
C THR A 29 5.30 -1.97 12.61
N LEU A 30 4.70 -3.13 12.34
CA LEU A 30 5.18 -4.04 11.29
C LEU A 30 5.13 -3.39 9.91
N GLY A 31 4.04 -2.71 9.57
CA GLY A 31 3.90 -1.98 8.31
C GLY A 31 4.99 -0.91 8.17
N GLN A 32 5.22 -0.12 9.22
CA GLN A 32 6.25 0.92 9.23
C GLN A 32 7.67 0.33 9.10
N LEU A 33 7.94 -0.79 9.78
CA LEU A 33 9.24 -1.48 9.69
C LEU A 33 9.49 -2.05 8.29
N LEU A 34 8.49 -2.71 7.71
CA LEU A 34 8.55 -3.25 6.36
C LEU A 34 8.76 -2.13 5.33
N TRP A 35 8.02 -1.03 5.45
CA TRP A 35 8.17 0.15 4.61
C TRP A 35 9.59 0.73 4.70
N THR A 36 10.09 0.90 5.93
CA THR A 36 11.44 1.41 6.18
C THR A 36 12.51 0.49 5.60
N ARG A 37 12.33 -0.83 5.69
CA ARG A 37 13.25 -1.80 5.07
C ARG A 37 13.16 -1.79 3.55
N ALA A 38 11.96 -1.68 2.99
CA ALA A 38 11.76 -1.62 1.55
C ALA A 38 12.48 -0.40 0.95
N LEU A 39 12.39 0.78 1.60
CA LEU A 39 13.13 1.98 1.21
C LEU A 39 14.66 1.83 1.32
N ARG A 40 15.16 0.92 2.16
CA ARG A 40 16.60 0.67 2.32
C ARG A 40 17.14 -0.27 1.23
N ILE A 41 16.31 -1.17 0.71
CA ILE A 41 16.72 -2.24 -0.21
C ILE A 41 16.41 -1.85 -1.68
N GLY A 42 15.33 -1.11 -1.93
CA GLY A 42 14.91 -0.71 -3.26
C GLY A 42 15.04 0.80 -3.51
N GLU A 43 15.21 1.16 -4.78
CA GLU A 43 15.13 2.57 -5.18
C GLU A 43 13.72 3.11 -4.93
N VAL A 44 13.62 4.29 -4.32
CA VAL A 44 12.35 4.98 -4.00
C VAL A 44 11.41 5.05 -5.21
N SER A 45 11.98 5.18 -6.41
CA SER A 45 11.27 5.17 -7.69
C SER A 45 10.41 3.91 -7.90
N ALA A 46 10.90 2.73 -7.53
CA ALA A 46 10.19 1.46 -7.66
C ALA A 46 9.17 1.23 -6.53
N LEU A 47 9.34 1.89 -5.38
CA LEU A 47 8.39 1.80 -4.26
C LEU A 47 7.18 2.71 -4.44
N THR A 48 7.35 3.84 -5.12
CA THR A 48 6.29 4.82 -5.38
C THR A 48 5.03 4.19 -5.99
N PRO A 49 5.12 3.34 -7.03
CA PRO A 49 3.95 2.64 -7.58
C PRO A 49 3.32 1.62 -6.62
N ILE A 50 4.12 0.93 -5.81
CA ILE A 50 3.63 -0.02 -4.81
C ILE A 50 2.76 0.69 -3.76
N SER A 51 3.12 1.91 -3.34
CA SER A 51 2.28 2.71 -2.44
C SER A 51 0.91 3.04 -3.04
N PHE A 52 0.81 3.22 -4.36
CA PHE A 52 -0.48 3.45 -5.01
C PHE A 52 -1.37 2.20 -5.03
N VAL A 53 -0.79 0.99 -4.99
CA VAL A 53 -1.53 -0.27 -4.80
C VAL A 53 -2.21 -0.33 -3.43
N GLN A 54 -1.71 0.37 -2.42
CA GLN A 54 -2.29 0.36 -1.08
C GLN A 54 -3.67 1.03 -1.04
N LEU A 55 -3.87 2.11 -1.81
CA LEU A 55 -5.13 2.87 -1.86
C LEU A 55 -6.37 2.02 -2.17
N PRO A 56 -6.41 1.19 -3.23
CA PRO A 56 -7.58 0.35 -3.52
C PRO A 56 -7.80 -0.71 -2.44
N PHE A 57 -6.74 -1.27 -1.85
CA PHE A 57 -6.88 -2.20 -0.71
C PHE A 57 -7.53 -1.50 0.48
N VAL A 58 -7.07 -0.30 0.85
CA VAL A 58 -7.66 0.48 1.94
C VAL A 58 -9.13 0.81 1.65
N ALA A 59 -9.47 1.15 0.41
CA ALA A 59 -10.86 1.42 0.03
C ALA A 59 -11.76 0.17 0.16
N VAL A 60 -11.28 -0.99 -0.29
CA VAL A 60 -12.03 -2.26 -0.19
C VAL A 60 -12.19 -2.70 1.27
N PHE A 61 -11.12 -2.64 2.07
CA PHE A 61 -11.18 -2.96 3.50
C PHE A 61 -12.02 -1.94 4.27
N GLY A 62 -12.00 -0.66 3.88
CA GLY A 62 -12.84 0.39 4.42
C GLY A 62 -14.33 0.06 4.24
N TRP A 63 -14.73 -0.29 3.02
CA TRP A 63 -16.10 -0.74 2.75
C TRP A 63 -16.45 -2.00 3.55
N TRP A 64 -15.59 -3.02 3.51
CA TRP A 64 -15.90 -4.33 4.09
C TRP A 64 -15.97 -4.32 5.62
N LEU A 65 -15.12 -3.53 6.28
CA LEU A 65 -14.99 -3.55 7.74
C LEU A 65 -15.89 -2.54 8.44
N PHE A 66 -16.22 -1.42 7.79
CA PHE A 66 -17.03 -0.34 8.37
C PHE A 66 -18.47 -0.30 7.83
N ASP A 67 -18.81 -1.15 6.86
CA ASP A 67 -20.13 -1.23 6.21
C ASP A 67 -20.63 0.11 5.64
N GLU A 68 -19.68 1.04 5.38
CA GLU A 68 -19.96 2.31 4.73
C GLU A 68 -20.28 2.04 3.26
N ALA A 69 -21.57 2.03 2.92
CA ALA A 69 -22.04 1.82 1.56
C ALA A 69 -21.32 2.77 0.58
N PRO A 70 -20.53 2.25 -0.37
CA PRO A 70 -19.68 3.06 -1.20
C PRO A 70 -20.59 3.81 -2.16
N ASP A 71 -20.61 5.14 -2.03
CA ASP A 71 -21.34 5.99 -2.95
C ASP A 71 -20.80 5.80 -4.38
N ARG A 72 -21.60 6.15 -5.38
CA ARG A 72 -21.25 6.03 -6.81
C ARG A 72 -19.90 6.68 -7.13
N TRP A 73 -19.58 7.77 -6.44
CA TRP A 73 -18.29 8.46 -6.55
C TRP A 73 -17.12 7.67 -5.96
N THR A 74 -17.32 6.94 -4.86
CA THR A 74 -16.31 6.05 -4.26
C THR A 74 -16.01 4.89 -5.20
N VAL A 75 -17.03 4.30 -5.82
CA VAL A 75 -16.87 3.22 -6.80
C VAL A 75 -16.13 3.71 -8.04
N LEU A 76 -16.46 4.90 -8.55
CA LEU A 76 -15.77 5.50 -9.69
C LEU A 76 -14.30 5.80 -9.37
N GLY A 77 -14.02 6.38 -8.20
CA GLY A 77 -12.65 6.61 -7.73
C GLY A 77 -11.87 5.30 -7.58
N ALA A 78 -12.48 4.26 -7.01
CA ALA A 78 -11.87 2.95 -6.88
C ALA A 78 -11.51 2.33 -8.24
N LEU A 79 -12.41 2.42 -9.23
CA LEU A 79 -12.16 1.96 -10.60
C LEU A 79 -10.98 2.69 -11.26
N ILE A 80 -10.91 4.02 -11.11
CA ILE A 80 -9.79 4.82 -11.65
C ILE A 80 -8.47 4.41 -11.00
N ILE A 81 -8.47 4.25 -9.67
CA ILE A 81 -7.27 3.85 -8.92
C ILE A 81 -6.82 2.44 -9.33
N ILE A 82 -7.74 1.47 -9.39
CA ILE A 82 -7.43 0.09 -9.82
C ILE A 82 -6.89 0.09 -11.26
N GLY A 83 -7.50 0.86 -12.16
CA GLY A 83 -7.06 0.99 -13.56
C GLY A 83 -5.66 1.59 -13.68
N ALA A 84 -5.40 2.70 -12.99
CA ALA A 84 -4.09 3.34 -12.96
C ALA A 84 -3.02 2.41 -12.37
N ASN A 85 -3.35 1.73 -11.28
CA ASN A 85 -2.45 0.79 -10.62
C ASN A 85 -2.09 -0.41 -11.50
N THR A 86 -3.09 -0.99 -12.18
CA THR A 86 -2.89 -2.10 -13.14
C THR A 86 -2.01 -1.66 -14.32
N TYR A 87 -2.24 -0.44 -14.84
CA TYR A 87 -1.43 0.12 -15.91
C TYR A 87 0.02 0.33 -15.50
N ILE A 88 0.25 0.86 -14.29
CA ILE A 88 1.60 1.08 -13.76
C ILE A 88 2.33 -0.26 -13.55
N ALA A 89 1.65 -1.26 -12.97
CA ALA A 89 2.21 -2.60 -12.78
C ALA A 89 2.61 -3.26 -14.12
N GLN A 90 1.77 -3.13 -15.15
CA GLN A 90 2.10 -3.63 -16.49
C GLN A 90 3.28 -2.89 -17.11
N ARG A 91 3.36 -1.56 -16.92
CA ARG A 91 4.45 -0.74 -17.46
C ARG A 91 5.79 -1.10 -16.80
N GLU A 92 5.81 -1.31 -15.49
CA GLU A 92 7.02 -1.77 -14.79
C GLU A 92 7.41 -3.19 -15.20
N ALA A 93 6.46 -4.12 -15.31
CA ALA A 93 6.73 -5.47 -15.78
C ALA A 93 7.34 -5.48 -17.20
N LEU A 94 6.87 -4.59 -18.08
CA LEU A 94 7.41 -4.44 -19.43
C LEU A 94 8.83 -3.84 -19.42
N LEU A 95 9.10 -2.84 -18.57
CA LEU A 95 10.42 -2.24 -18.42
C LEU A 95 11.43 -3.23 -17.84
N ALA A 96 11.04 -4.00 -16.82
CA ALA A 96 11.87 -5.05 -16.23
C ALA A 96 12.21 -6.15 -17.26
N ARG A 97 11.23 -6.56 -18.09
CA ARG A 97 11.45 -7.52 -19.19
C ARG A 97 12.39 -6.97 -20.27
N ARG A 98 12.30 -5.68 -20.60
CA ARG A 98 13.21 -5.02 -21.55
C ARG A 98 14.63 -4.94 -21.00
N ALA A 99 14.81 -4.61 -19.72
CA ALA A 99 16.12 -4.61 -19.07
C ALA A 99 16.76 -6.02 -19.07
N ALA A 100 15.98 -7.05 -18.76
CA ALA A 100 16.45 -8.44 -18.81
C ALA A 100 16.85 -8.88 -20.23
N SER A 101 16.09 -8.48 -21.25
CA SER A 101 16.39 -8.81 -22.66
C SER A 101 17.63 -8.07 -23.17
N ALA A 102 17.84 -6.82 -22.75
CA ALA A 102 19.04 -6.05 -23.07
C ALA A 102 20.31 -6.65 -22.43
N ALA A 103 20.22 -7.09 -21.18
CA ALA A 103 21.33 -7.77 -20.49
C ALA A 103 21.70 -9.11 -21.16
N ALA A 104 20.72 -9.89 -21.59
CA ALA A 104 20.95 -11.13 -22.33
C ALA A 104 21.62 -10.89 -23.70
N THR A 105 21.24 -9.81 -24.39
CA THR A 105 21.84 -9.43 -25.68
C THR A 105 23.27 -8.92 -25.52
N ALA A 106 23.57 -8.20 -24.44
CA ALA A 106 24.93 -7.76 -24.11
C ALA A 106 25.85 -8.93 -23.71
N ALA A 107 25.34 -9.89 -22.94
CA ALA A 107 26.07 -11.11 -22.59
C ALA A 107 26.30 -12.06 -23.80
N ALA A 108 25.47 -11.94 -24.84
CA ALA A 108 25.59 -12.70 -26.08
C ALA A 108 26.60 -12.11 -27.10
N LYS A 109 27.33 -11.03 -26.76
CA LYS A 109 28.54 -10.64 -27.48
C LYS A 109 29.78 -11.20 -26.75
N PRO A 110 30.19 -12.45 -27.03
CA PRO A 110 31.53 -12.90 -26.69
C PRO A 110 32.53 -12.20 -27.62
N GLY A 111 33.58 -11.64 -27.01
CA GLY A 111 34.82 -11.11 -27.59
C GLY A 111 34.87 -10.90 -29.10
N GLU A 112 34.95 -9.64 -29.51
CA GLU A 112 36.03 -9.26 -30.42
C GLU A 112 37.33 -9.15 -29.62
#